data_AF-A0A952KXU1-F1
#
_entry.id   AF-A0A952KXU1-F1
#
_cell.length_a   1.000
_cell.length_b   1.000
_cell.length_c   1.000
_cell.angle_alpha   90.00
_cell.angle_beta   90.00
_cell.angle_gamma   90.00
#
_symmetry.space_group_name_H-M   'P 1'
#
loop_
_entity.id
_entity.type
_entity.pdbx_description
1 polymer ?
#
loop_
_entity_poly.entity_id
_entity_poly.type
_entity_poly.pdbx_seq_one_letter_code
_entity_poly.pdbx_strand_id
1 'polypeptide(L)' 'MSFGAAALRPLQQVESKELLHQADTALYLAKETGRNRIVWTSYPSGN' A
#
# COMPACT_ATOMS: atom_id res chain seq x y z
N MET A 1 -6.46 -11.86 -11.08
CA MET A 1 -6.97 -10.67 -10.35
C MET A 1 -5.82 -10.11 -9.51
N SER A 2 -5.55 -8.81 -9.49
CA SER A 2 -4.43 -8.23 -8.72
C SER A 2 -4.95 -7.37 -7.57
N PHE A 3 -4.23 -7.36 -6.45
CA PHE A 3 -4.60 -6.58 -5.27
C PHE A 3 -3.40 -5.79 -4.73
N GLY A 4 -3.69 -4.57 -4.28
CA GLY A 4 -2.78 -3.75 -3.50
C GLY A 4 -3.37 -3.53 -2.11
N ALA A 5 -2.52 -3.57 -1.09
CA ALA A 5 -2.93 -3.39 0.29
C ALA A 5 -1.91 -2.51 1.04
N ALA A 6 -2.44 -1.72 1.97
CA ALA A 6 -1.67 -0.87 2.87
C ALA A 6 -2.36 -0.84 4.24
N ALA A 7 -1.58 -0.65 5.30
CA ALA A 7 -2.12 -0.31 6.61
C ALA A 7 -1.27 0.74 7.31
N LEU A 8 -1.94 1.52 8.15
CA LEU A 8 -1.32 2.49 9.04
C LEU A 8 -1.63 2.10 10.49
N ARG A 9 -0.75 2.52 11.40
CA ARG A 9 -1.08 2.58 12.81
C ARG A 9 -1.70 3.95 13.09
N PRO A 10 -2.91 4.05 13.69
CA PRO A 10 -3.61 5.32 13.92
C PRO A 10 -2.87 6.32 14.83
N LEU A 11 -1.73 5.93 15.40
CA LEU A 11 -0.88 6.78 16.22
C LEU A 11 0.03 7.70 15.40
N GLN A 12 0.20 7.43 14.10
CA GLN A 12 0.83 8.38 13.18
C GLN A 12 -0.27 9.24 12.56
N GLN A 13 -0.08 10.57 12.57
CA GLN A 13 -0.90 11.50 11.80
C GLN A 13 -0.67 11.24 10.30
N VAL A 14 -1.32 10.23 9.78
CA VAL A 14 -1.34 9.88 8.36
C VAL A 14 -2.73 10.18 7.85
N GLU A 15 -2.81 11.10 6.90
CA GLU A 15 -4.05 11.43 6.20
C GLU A 15 -4.61 10.19 5.50
N SER A 16 -5.93 9.99 5.54
CA SER A 16 -6.59 8.84 4.88
C SER A 16 -6.26 8.76 3.38
N LYS A 17 -6.02 9.91 2.74
CA LYS A 17 -5.60 10.00 1.33
C LYS A 17 -4.27 9.31 1.08
N GLU A 18 -3.34 9.41 2.02
CA GLU A 18 -2.01 8.81 1.93
C GLU A 18 -2.11 7.27 2.04
N LEU A 19 -2.99 6.75 2.90
CA LEU A 19 -3.26 5.31 2.96
C LEU A 19 -3.83 4.76 1.63
N LEU A 20 -4.74 5.50 1.01
CA LEU A 20 -5.31 5.12 -0.29
C LEU A 20 -4.25 5.15 -1.40
N HIS A 21 -3.41 6.18 -1.41
CA HIS A 21 -2.31 6.31 -2.37
C HIS A 21 -1.32 5.14 -2.26
N GLN A 22 -1.03 4.68 -1.04
CA GLN A 22 -0.17 3.51 -0.80
C GLN A 22 -0.79 2.21 -1.31
N ALA A 23 -2.09 2.00 -1.06
CA ALA A 23 -2.80 0.83 -1.55
C ALA A 23 -2.86 0.80 -3.08
N ASP A 24 -3.06 1.95 -3.72
CA ASP A 24 -3.08 2.05 -5.19
C ASP A 24 -1.68 1.82 -5.79
N THR A 25 -0.64 2.37 -5.15
CA THR A 25 0.76 2.08 -5.52
C THR A 25 1.06 0.58 -5.44
N ALA A 26 0.61 -0.08 -4.37
CA ALA A 26 0.75 -1.53 -4.21
C ALA A 26 0.03 -2.30 -5.33
N LEU A 27 -1.18 -1.85 -5.71
CA LEU A 27 -1.94 -2.46 -6.79
C LEU A 27 -1.24 -2.27 -8.15
N TYR A 28 -0.64 -1.11 -8.37
CA TYR A 28 0.14 -0.83 -9.57
C TYR A 28 1.33 -1.79 -9.69
N LEU A 29 2.11 -1.95 -8.61
CA LEU A 29 3.21 -2.92 -8.54
C LEU A 29 2.73 -4.36 -8.76
N ALA A 30 1.58 -4.72 -8.20
CA ALA A 30 1.00 -6.05 -8.41
C ALA A 30 0.65 -6.29 -9.89
N LYS A 31 0.28 -5.26 -10.65
CA LYS A 31 0.04 -5.35 -12.09
C LYS A 31 1.33 -5.48 -12.88
N GLU A 32 2.31 -4.62 -12.60
CA GLU A 32 3.60 -4.56 -13.30
C GLU A 32 4.43 -5.83 -13.12
N THR A 33 4.44 -6.41 -11.91
CA THR A 33 5.33 -7.53 -11.60
C THR A 33 4.81 -8.90 -12.09
N GLY A 34 3.69 -8.93 -12.83
CA GLY A 34 3.17 -10.15 -13.46
C GLY A 34 1.73 -10.52 -13.09
N ARG A 35 0.97 -9.58 -12.50
CA ARG A 35 -0.44 -9.74 -12.12
C ARG A 35 -0.69 -10.90 -11.14
N ASN A 36 -1.96 -11.21 -10.92
CA ASN A 36 -2.46 -12.33 -10.12
C ASN A 36 -1.80 -12.51 -8.75
N ARG A 37 -1.55 -11.40 -8.06
CA ARG A 37 -0.81 -11.36 -6.80
C ARG A 37 -1.30 -10.25 -5.90
N ILE A 38 -0.91 -10.35 -4.64
CA ILE A 38 -1.13 -9.36 -3.60
C ILE A 38 0.22 -8.71 -3.31
N VAL A 39 0.26 -7.39 -3.34
CA VAL A 39 1.42 -6.60 -2.92
C VAL A 39 1.02 -5.75 -1.73
N TRP A 40 1.91 -5.70 -0.74
CA TRP A 40 1.75 -4.91 0.47
C TRP A 40 2.77 -3.79 0.51
N THR A 41 2.32 -2.57 0.76
CA THR A 41 3.20 -1.43 1.02
C THR A 41 3.11 -1.05 2.49
N SER A 42 4.27 -0.91 3.13
CA SER A 42 4.40 -0.37 4.47
C SER A 42 5.31 0.83 4.38
N TYR A 43 4.91 1.96 4.97
CA TYR A 43 5.89 3.00 5.28
C TYR A 43 6.92 2.44 6.26
N PRO A 44 8.21 2.79 6.12
CA PRO A 44 9.16 2.55 7.20
C PRO A 44 8.63 3.27 8.43
N SER A 45 8.44 2.52 9.51
CA SER A 45 8.25 3.11 10.83
C SER A 45 9.53 3.90 11.09
N GLY A 46 9.46 5.24 11.01
CA GLY A 46 10.57 6.10 11.35
C GLY A 46 11.08 5.72 12.73
N ASN A 47 12.41 5.56 12.83
CA ASN A 47 13.14 5.33 14.08
C ASN A 47 12.92 6.47 15.07
#